data_AF-A0A7W1B1X5-F1
#
_entry.id   AF-A0A7W1B1X5-F1
#
_cell.length_a   1.000
_cell.length_b   1.000
_cell.length_c   1.000
_cell.angle_alpha   90.00
_cell.angle_beta   90.00
_cell.angle_gamma   90.00
#
_symmetry.space_group_name_H-M   'P 1'
#
loop_
_entity.id
_entity.type
_entity.pdbx_description
1 polymer ?
#
loop_
_entity_poly.entity_id
_entity_poly.type
_entity_poly.pdbx_seq_one_letter_code
_entity_poly.pdbx_strand_id
1 'polypeptide(L)' 'FPVILLGTAYWSGLVDWIRGTMLPAGTVNAGDLELISVTDEVEDAVSAVLDAARTGAVPTTP' A
#
# COMPACT_ATOMS: atom_id res chain seq x y z
N PHE A 1 -2.72 0.76 -8.30
CA PHE A 1 -3.18 1.91 -7.50
C PHE A 1 -2.66 1.68 -6.09
N PRO A 2 -1.56 2.33 -5.67
CA PRO A 2 -0.95 2.09 -4.36
C PRO A 2 -1.72 2.84 -3.27
N VAL A 3 -1.81 2.25 -2.09
CA VAL A 3 -2.39 2.86 -0.89
C VAL A 3 -1.25 3.19 0.06
N ILE A 4 -1.04 4.48 0.35
CA ILE A 4 0.04 4.92 1.23
C ILE A 4 -0.56 5.56 2.48
N LEU A 5 -0.13 5.07 3.65
CA LEU A 5 -0.55 5.53 4.95
C LEU A 5 0.61 6.26 5.63
N LEU A 6 0.41 7.54 5.96
CA LEU A 6 1.41 8.34 6.69
C LEU A 6 1.22 8.21 8.20
N GLY A 7 2.31 7.99 8.94
CA GLY A 7 2.30 7.85 10.40
C GLY A 7 2.32 6.39 10.84
N THR A 8 3.50 5.78 10.89
CA THR A 8 3.70 4.36 11.23
C THR A 8 3.15 4.02 12.60
N ALA A 9 3.36 4.89 13.59
CA ALA A 9 2.86 4.69 14.95
C ALA A 9 1.32 4.60 15.00
N TYR A 10 0.62 5.36 14.16
CA TYR A 10 -0.84 5.38 14.12
C TYR A 10 -1.40 4.14 13.41
N TRP A 11 -0.80 3.75 12.28
CA TRP A 11 -1.33 2.70 11.41
C TRP A 11 -0.79 1.29 11.70
N SER A 12 0.32 1.15 12.42
CA SER A 12 0.92 -0.15 12.76
C SER A 12 -0.08 -1.11 13.40
N GLY A 13 -0.84 -0.66 14.40
CA GLY A 13 -1.83 -1.50 15.06
C GLY A 13 -2.94 -2.00 14.12
N LEU A 14 -3.36 -1.20 13.14
CA LEU A 14 -4.32 -1.63 12.13
C LEU A 14 -3.70 -2.69 11.20
N VAL A 15 -2.49 -2.43 10.70
CA VAL A 15 -1.80 -3.36 9.79
C VAL A 15 -1.53 -4.70 10.47
N ASP A 16 -1.13 -4.68 11.73
CA ASP A 16 -0.90 -5.88 12.53
C ASP A 16 -2.21 -6.66 12.75
N TRP A 17 -3.32 -5.96 12.99
CA TRP A 17 -4.63 -6.60 13.09
C TRP A 17 -5.06 -7.25 11.78
N ILE A 18 -4.86 -6.59 10.64
CA ILE A 18 -5.19 -7.16 9.32
C ILE A 18 -4.35 -8.44 9.09
N ARG A 19 -3.04 -8.39 9.35
CA ARG A 19 -2.15 -9.55 9.18
C ARG A 19 -2.45 -10.70 10.14
N GLY A 20 -2.76 -10.39 11.40
CA GLY A 20 -2.96 -11.38 12.45
C GLY A 20 -4.37 -11.97 12.51
N THR A 21 -5.38 -11.22 12.05
CA THR A 21 -6.79 -11.61 12.17
C THR A 21 -7.47 -11.80 10.83
N MET A 22 -7.45 -10.77 9.98
CA MET A 22 -8.21 -10.78 8.73
C MET A 22 -7.62 -11.74 7.68
N LEU A 23 -6.30 -11.76 7.56
CA LEU A 23 -5.60 -12.63 6.60
C LEU A 23 -5.83 -14.12 6.93
N PRO A 24 -5.65 -14.61 8.17
CA PRO A 24 -6.01 -15.98 8.53
C PRO A 24 -7.51 -16.29 8.42
N ALA A 25 -8.37 -15.29 8.65
CA ALA A 25 -9.82 -15.44 8.49
C ALA A 25 -10.25 -15.48 7.01
N GLY A 26 -9.34 -15.28 6.05
CA GLY A 26 -9.64 -15.30 4.62
C GLY A 26 -10.48 -14.12 4.14
N THR A 27 -10.54 -13.03 4.92
CA THR A 27 -11.31 -11.83 4.57
C THR A 27 -10.52 -10.82 3.74
N VAL A 28 -9.20 -11.02 3.62
CA VAL A 28 -8.30 -10.27 2.73
C VAL A 28 -7.33 -11.24 2.04
N ASN A 29 -6.85 -10.92 0.85
CA ASN A 29 -5.77 -11.67 0.20
C ASN A 29 -4.40 -11.13 0.62
N ALA A 30 -3.37 -11.98 0.63
CA ALA A 30 -2.00 -11.56 0.89
C ALA A 30 -1.52 -10.52 -0.13
N GLY A 31 -1.93 -10.65 -1.40
CA GLY A 31 -1.60 -9.67 -2.44
C GLY A 31 -2.23 -8.30 -2.24
N ASP A 32 -3.35 -8.20 -1.49
CA ASP A 32 -3.97 -6.90 -1.19
C ASP A 32 -3.12 -6.11 -0.17
N LEU A 33 -2.41 -6.81 0.71
CA LEU A 33 -1.49 -6.18 1.67
C LEU A 33 -0.26 -5.58 0.99
N GLU A 34 0.15 -6.11 -0.16
CA GLU A 34 1.27 -5.58 -0.95
C GLU A 34 0.93 -4.22 -1.57
N LEU A 35 -0.36 -3.88 -1.66
CA LEU A 35 -0.82 -2.57 -2.13
C LEU A 35 -0.71 -1.49 -1.05
N ILE A 36 -0.56 -1.88 0.22
CA ILE A 36 -0.53 -0.97 1.37
C ILE A 36 0.93 -0.74 1.78
N SER A 37 1.35 0.52 1.73
CA SER A 37 2.64 0.98 2.29
C SER A 37 2.39 1.94 3.45
N VAL A 38 3.17 1.82 4.52
CA VAL A 38 3.12 2.72 5.67
C VAL A 38 4.48 3.37 5.83
N THR A 39 4.52 4.70 5.84
CA THR A 39 5.76 5.48 5.96
C THR A 39 5.55 6.71 6.84
N ASP A 40 6.63 7.25 7.40
CA ASP A 40 6.63 8.55 8.07
C ASP A 40 7.22 9.66 7.19
N GLU A 41 7.89 9.29 6.10
CA GLU A 41 8.56 10.20 5.19
C GLU A 41 7.65 10.54 4.01
N VAL A 42 7.47 11.84 3.76
CA VAL A 42 6.59 12.33 2.69
C VAL A 42 7.22 12.06 1.33
N GLU A 43 8.54 12.13 1.23
CA GLU A 43 9.33 11.86 0.03
C GLU A 43 9.13 10.41 -0.46
N ASP A 44 9.14 9.45 0.46
CA ASP A 44 8.90 8.03 0.16
C ASP A 44 7.46 7.81 -0.35
N ALA A 45 6.49 8.47 0.28
CA ALA A 45 5.10 8.43 -0.17
C ALA A 45 4.96 8.97 -1.61
N VAL A 46 5.57 10.12 -1.90
CA VAL A 46 5.54 10.73 -3.23
C VAL A 46 6.24 9.83 -4.26
N SER A 47 7.40 9.26 -3.94
CA SER A 47 8.09 8.33 -4.85
C SER A 47 7.23 7.13 -5.19
N ALA A 48 6.59 6.51 -4.19
CA ALA A 48 5.73 5.34 -4.38
C ALA A 48 4.52 5.63 -5.29
N VAL A 49 3.89 6.82 -5.15
CA VAL A 49 2.81 7.24 -6.07
C VAL A 49 3.32 7.43 -7.49
N LEU A 50 4.46 8.11 -7.66
CA LEU A 50 5.04 8.38 -8.98
C LEU A 50 5.46 7.09 -9.69
N ASP A 51 6.05 6.14 -8.98
CA ASP A 51 6.43 4.83 -9.51
C ASP A 51 5.21 4.03 -9.99
N ALA A 52 4.15 4.02 -9.19
CA ALA A 52 2.92 3.35 -9.59
C ALA A 52 2.21 4.04 -10.76
N ALA A 53 2.24 5.37 -10.84
CA ALA A 53 1.69 6.13 -11.95
C ALA A 53 2.45 5.86 -13.26
N ARG A 54 3.79 5.71 -13.19
CA ARG A 54 4.64 5.35 -14.33
C ARG A 54 4.38 3.93 -14.82
N THR A 55 4.14 3.00 -13.90
CA THR A 55 3.86 1.59 -14.22
C THR A 55 2.43 1.39 -14.76
N GLY A 56 1.51 2.28 -14.39
CA GLY A 56 0.12 2.30 -14.85
C GLY A 56 -0.13 3.03 -16.18
N ALA A 57 0.90 3.56 -16.84
CA ALA A 57 0.75 4.19 -18.15
C ALA A 57 0.43 3.11 -19.21
N VAL A 58 -0.86 2.99 -19.55
CA VAL A 58 -1.30 2.27 -20.75
C VAL A 58 -0.50 2.82 -21.94
N PRO A 59 0.17 1.99 -22.75
CA PRO A 59 0.85 2.46 -23.94
C PRO A 59 -0.21 3.00 -24.91
N THR A 60 -0.33 4.32 -25.00
CA THR A 60 -1.04 4.98 -26.10
C THR A 60 -0.23 4.75 -27.36
N THR A 61 -0.53 3.65 -28.03
CA THR A 61 -0.04 3.35 -29.38
C THR A 61 -0.72 4.35 -30.34
N PRO A 62 0.01 4.91 -31.33
CA PRO A 62 -0.32 6.18 -31.99
C PRO A 62 -1.62 6.19 -32.79
#